data_AF-A0A7S1I8E6-F1
#
_entry.id   AF-A0A7S1I8E6-F1
#
_cell.length_a   1.000
_cell.length_b   1.000
_cell.length_c   1.000
_cell.angle_alpha   90.00
_cell.angle_beta   90.00
_cell.angle_gamma   90.00
#
_symmetry.space_group_name_H-M   'P 1'
#
loop_
_entity.id
_entity.type
_entity.pdbx_description
1 polymer ?
#
loop_
_entity_poly.entity_id
_entity_poly.type
_entity_poly.pdbx_seq_one_letter_code
_entity_poly.pdbx_strand_id
1 'polypeptide(L)'
;GSDSLLMASRTHPVEAVQRLWPLLNPSGSFCIYCPYVQPLQEVFECLKTGAHAIQMVLVESWFREYQVLPNRTHPFVNMSCTGGYILCGIKVESDVPLGSPTSCAEEAITPPAKRAKAEP
;
A
#
# COMPACT_ATOMS: atom_id res chain seq x y z
N GLY A 1 1.63 -22.57 -6.54
CA GLY A 1 1.57 -21.13 -6.80
C GLY A 1 2.98 -20.58 -6.91
N SER A 2 3.11 -19.26 -7.00
CA SER A 2 4.40 -18.56 -7.05
C SER A 2 5.00 -18.39 -5.65
N ASP A 3 6.32 -18.32 -5.57
CA ASP A 3 7.04 -18.16 -4.29
C ASP A 3 7.21 -16.70 -3.86
N SER A 4 7.17 -15.78 -4.83
CA SER A 4 7.23 -14.34 -4.58
C SER A 4 6.32 -13.55 -5.51
N LEU A 5 5.89 -12.37 -5.05
CA LEU A 5 5.04 -11.44 -5.80
C LEU A 5 5.68 -10.05 -5.81
N LEU A 6 5.95 -9.51 -7.00
CA LEU A 6 6.42 -8.14 -7.17
C LEU A 6 5.41 -7.37 -8.03
N MET A 7 4.97 -6.21 -7.55
CA MET A 7 3.95 -5.39 -8.21
C MET A 7 4.45 -3.95 -8.38
N ALA A 8 4.42 -3.47 -9.61
CA ALA A 8 4.66 -2.08 -9.97
C ALA A 8 3.74 -1.73 -11.14
N SER A 9 2.46 -1.50 -10.86
CA SER A 9 1.45 -1.19 -11.86
C SER A 9 0.88 0.22 -11.66
N ARG A 10 0.20 0.73 -12.69
CA ARG A 10 -0.57 1.98 -12.62
C ARG A 10 -2.01 1.78 -12.15
N THR A 11 -2.41 0.53 -11.94
CA THR A 11 -3.74 0.18 -11.43
C THR A 11 -3.80 0.42 -9.93
N HIS A 12 -5.00 0.56 -9.38
CA HIS A 12 -5.18 0.64 -7.95
C HIS A 12 -4.68 -0.65 -7.27
N PRO A 13 -3.79 -0.57 -6.26
CA PRO A 13 -3.06 -1.74 -5.77
C PRO A 13 -3.96 -2.72 -5.02
N VAL A 14 -5.05 -2.26 -4.39
CA VAL A 14 -6.00 -3.14 -3.67
C VAL A 14 -6.62 -4.19 -4.59
N GLU A 15 -7.14 -3.78 -5.75
CA GLU A 15 -7.74 -4.71 -6.71
C GLU A 15 -6.71 -5.72 -7.28
N ALA A 16 -5.50 -5.23 -7.55
CA ALA A 16 -4.45 -6.07 -8.08
C ALA A 16 -4.02 -7.13 -7.05
N VAL A 17 -3.89 -6.74 -5.78
CA VAL A 17 -3.59 -7.66 -4.68
C VAL A 17 -4.70 -8.68 -4.52
N GLN A 18 -5.98 -8.29 -4.53
CA GLN A 18 -7.11 -9.23 -4.44
C GLN A 18 -7.06 -10.34 -5.50
N ARG A 19 -6.72 -10.00 -6.74
CA ARG A 19 -6.63 -10.98 -7.85
C ARG A 19 -5.37 -11.85 -7.78
N LEU A 20 -4.25 -11.30 -7.32
CA LEU A 20 -2.94 -11.98 -7.32
C LEU A 20 -2.65 -12.74 -6.03
N TRP A 21 -3.30 -12.39 -4.93
CA TRP A 21 -3.15 -13.05 -3.64
C TRP A 21 -3.34 -14.58 -3.68
N PRO A 22 -4.37 -15.15 -4.35
CA PRO A 22 -4.53 -16.61 -4.39
C PRO A 22 -3.41 -17.32 -5.16
N LEU A 23 -2.66 -16.61 -6.02
CA LEU A 23 -1.57 -17.21 -6.80
C LEU A 23 -0.28 -17.38 -5.98
N LEU A 24 -0.09 -16.58 -4.93
CA LEU A 24 1.08 -16.62 -4.06
C LEU A 24 0.99 -17.78 -3.07
N ASN A 25 2.05 -18.58 -2.91
CA ASN A 25 2.10 -19.65 -1.91
C ASN A 25 2.12 -19.05 -0.48
N PRO A 26 1.61 -19.78 0.54
CA PRO A 26 1.83 -19.39 1.93
C PRO A 26 3.33 -19.32 2.23
N SER A 27 3.74 -18.41 3.12
CA SER A 27 5.15 -18.06 3.37
C SER A 27 5.87 -17.37 2.19
N GLY A 28 5.17 -17.06 1.09
CA GLY A 28 5.75 -16.30 -0.01
C GLY A 28 5.94 -14.83 0.33
N SER A 29 7.03 -14.23 -0.12
CA SER A 29 7.31 -12.80 0.08
C SER A 29 6.61 -11.96 -0.98
N PHE A 30 6.08 -10.80 -0.60
CA PHE A 30 5.53 -9.84 -1.56
C PHE A 30 6.16 -8.46 -1.42
N CYS A 31 6.19 -7.71 -2.53
CA CYS A 31 6.69 -6.35 -2.61
C CYS A 31 5.83 -5.55 -3.61
N ILE A 32 5.26 -4.44 -3.16
CA ILE A 32 4.34 -3.61 -3.94
C ILE A 32 4.89 -2.19 -3.94
N TYR A 33 5.12 -1.66 -5.13
CA TYR A 33 5.55 -0.29 -5.35
C TYR A 33 4.38 0.59 -5.78
N CYS A 34 4.28 1.79 -5.20
CA CYS A 34 3.34 2.83 -5.62
C CYS A 34 3.99 4.22 -5.50
N PRO A 35 3.77 5.15 -6.45
CA PRO A 35 4.25 6.52 -6.30
C PRO A 35 3.57 7.30 -5.16
N TYR A 36 2.39 6.84 -4.69
CA TYR A 36 1.62 7.49 -3.64
C TYR A 36 1.53 6.59 -2.40
N VAL A 37 1.51 7.22 -1.22
CA VAL A 37 1.46 6.49 0.06
C VAL A 37 0.05 6.01 0.40
N GLN A 38 -0.99 6.78 0.08
CA GLN A 38 -2.37 6.46 0.47
C GLN A 38 -2.82 5.08 -0.04
N PRO A 39 -2.62 4.71 -1.32
CA PRO A 39 -3.06 3.41 -1.82
C PRO A 39 -2.32 2.22 -1.17
N LEU A 40 -1.07 2.43 -0.72
CA LEU A 40 -0.35 1.39 0.01
C LEU A 40 -0.82 1.25 1.45
N GLN A 41 -1.27 2.34 2.07
CA GLN A 41 -1.86 2.28 3.42
C GLN A 41 -3.17 1.50 3.41
N GLU A 42 -4.02 1.72 2.41
CA GLU A 42 -5.26 0.95 2.21
C GLU A 42 -4.96 -0.55 2.08
N VAL A 43 -3.97 -0.93 1.26
CA VAL A 43 -3.54 -2.34 1.14
C VAL A 43 -3.01 -2.88 2.47
N PHE A 44 -2.20 -2.10 3.18
CA PHE A 44 -1.66 -2.49 4.48
C PHE A 44 -2.79 -2.77 5.48
N GLU A 45 -3.81 -1.93 5.54
CA GLU A 45 -4.97 -2.09 6.41
C GLU A 45 -5.81 -3.31 6.01
N CYS A 46 -6.05 -3.53 4.71
CA CYS A 46 -6.76 -4.71 4.22
C CYS A 46 -6.03 -6.02 4.60
N LEU A 47 -4.71 -6.06 4.43
CA LEU A 47 -3.90 -7.22 4.78
C LEU A 47 -3.80 -7.44 6.30
N LYS A 48 -3.73 -6.35 7.08
CA LYS A 48 -3.66 -6.39 8.55
C LYS A 48 -4.98 -6.87 9.16
N THR A 49 -6.10 -6.35 8.68
CA THR A 49 -7.44 -6.68 9.20
C THR A 49 -7.80 -8.15 8.95
N GLY A 50 -7.44 -8.67 7.78
CA GLY A 50 -7.65 -10.09 7.45
C GLY A 50 -6.57 -11.04 7.99
N ALA A 51 -5.57 -10.54 8.73
CA ALA A 51 -4.41 -11.31 9.20
C ALA A 51 -3.72 -12.11 8.07
N HIS A 52 -3.73 -11.56 6.86
CA HIS A 52 -3.22 -12.22 5.66
C HIS A 52 -1.69 -12.16 5.55
N ALA A 53 -1.07 -11.16 6.17
CA ALA A 53 0.36 -10.91 6.05
C ALA A 53 0.99 -10.56 7.39
N ILE A 54 2.26 -10.93 7.53
CA ILE A 54 3.10 -10.60 8.69
C ILE A 54 4.35 -9.85 8.23
N GLN A 55 5.03 -9.23 9.20
CA GLN A 55 6.27 -8.49 8.98
C GLN A 55 6.13 -7.45 7.86
N MET A 56 4.96 -6.81 7.80
CA MET A 56 4.69 -5.79 6.80
C MET A 56 5.47 -4.51 7.12
N VAL A 57 6.20 -3.98 6.13
CA VAL A 57 6.97 -2.75 6.25
C VAL A 57 6.63 -1.84 5.07
N LEU A 58 6.29 -0.60 5.39
CA LEU A 58 6.11 0.48 4.43
C LEU A 58 7.35 1.39 4.47
N VAL A 59 8.06 1.49 3.35
CA VAL A 59 9.32 2.23 3.23
C VAL A 59 9.20 3.27 2.12
N GLU A 60 9.76 4.45 2.35
CA GLU A 60 9.98 5.46 1.32
C GLU A 60 11.41 5.42 0.81
N SER A 61 11.59 5.58 -0.50
CA SER A 61 12.92 5.69 -1.11
C SER A 61 13.31 7.16 -1.30
N TRP A 62 14.31 7.61 -0.54
CA TRP A 62 14.94 8.93 -0.73
C TRP A 62 16.33 8.78 -1.33
N PHE A 63 16.62 9.57 -2.37
CA PHE A 63 17.91 9.57 -3.05
C PHE A 63 18.34 11.00 -3.32
N ARG A 64 19.61 11.32 -3.02
CA ARG A 64 20.17 12.66 -3.22
C ARG A 64 21.47 12.59 -4.00
N GLU A 65 21.44 13.16 -5.19
CA GLU A 65 22.61 13.27 -6.05
C GLU A 65 23.56 14.37 -5.54
N TYR A 66 24.86 14.09 -5.60
CA TYR A 66 25.92 15.03 -5.25
C TYR A 66 26.82 15.30 -6.45
N GLN A 67 27.12 16.58 -6.66
CA GLN A 67 28.17 17.00 -7.56
C GLN A 67 29.50 16.94 -6.82
N VAL A 68 30.46 16.16 -7.34
CA VAL A 68 31.81 16.04 -6.76
C VAL A 68 32.81 16.59 -7.76
N LEU A 69 33.19 17.85 -7.56
CA LEU A 69 34.26 18.54 -8.29
C LEU A 69 35.21 19.20 -7.28
N PRO A 70 36.50 19.39 -7.59
CA PRO A 70 37.43 20.09 -6.71
C PRO A 70 36.86 21.45 -6.25
N ASN A 71 36.82 21.67 -4.93
CA ASN A 71 36.28 22.88 -4.27
C ASN A 71 34.80 23.21 -4.58
N ARG A 72 34.02 22.27 -5.15
CA ARG A 72 32.61 22.50 -5.52
C ARG A 72 31.73 21.28 -5.19
N THR A 73 31.99 20.62 -4.06
CA THR A 73 31.18 19.49 -3.60
C THR A 73 29.89 19.97 -2.95
N HIS A 74 28.76 19.74 -3.61
CA HIS A 74 27.44 20.10 -3.10
C HIS A 74 26.36 19.20 -3.71
N PRO A 75 25.23 18.99 -3.03
CA PRO A 75 24.08 18.31 -3.61
C PRO A 75 23.47 19.14 -4.73
N PHE A 76 22.82 18.48 -5.70
CA PHE A 76 22.05 19.20 -6.71
C PHE A 76 20.92 20.01 -6.07
N VAL A 77 20.70 21.24 -6.58
CA VAL A 77 19.71 22.19 -6.04
C VAL A 77 18.28 21.77 -6.41
N ASN A 78 18.07 21.34 -7.66
CA ASN A 78 16.80 20.83 -8.15
C ASN A 78 16.87 19.31 -8.26
N MET A 79 16.09 18.62 -7.43
CA MET A 79 16.03 17.16 -7.40
C MET A 79 14.61 16.70 -7.04
N SER A 80 14.28 15.47 -7.45
CA SER A 80 13.05 14.81 -7.03
C SER A 80 13.09 14.53 -5.53
N CYS A 81 12.03 14.92 -4.81
CA CYS A 81 11.95 14.77 -3.36
C CYS A 81 11.69 13.32 -2.93
N THR A 82 10.98 12.54 -3.75
CA THR A 82 10.60 11.16 -3.43
C THR A 82 10.70 10.26 -4.66
N GLY A 83 11.19 9.02 -4.46
CA GLY A 83 11.20 7.96 -5.47
C GLY A 83 9.96 7.09 -5.45
N GLY A 84 8.99 7.38 -4.57
CA GLY A 84 7.82 6.55 -4.30
C GLY A 84 7.99 5.67 -3.06
N TYR A 85 7.00 4.81 -2.87
CA TYR A 85 6.81 4.02 -1.65
C TYR A 85 6.76 2.53 -1.99
N ILE A 86 7.24 1.72 -1.06
CA ILE A 86 7.29 0.27 -1.18
C ILE A 86 6.66 -0.35 0.06
N LEU A 87 5.66 -1.21 -0.14
CA LEU A 87 5.11 -2.09 0.88
C LEU A 87 5.64 -3.51 0.65
N CYS A 88 6.33 -4.08 1.62
CA CYS A 88 6.78 -5.47 1.57
C CYS A 88 6.34 -6.25 2.80
N GLY A 89 6.28 -7.58 2.69
CA GLY A 89 5.89 -8.46 3.78
C GLY A 89 5.88 -9.93 3.37
N ILE A 90 5.40 -10.78 4.27
CA ILE A 90 5.30 -12.23 4.06
C ILE A 90 3.84 -12.64 4.13
N LYS A 91 3.38 -13.43 3.15
CA LYS A 91 2.03 -13.99 3.12
C LYS A 91 1.90 -15.10 4.15
N VAL A 92 0.78 -15.09 4.87
CA VAL A 92 0.35 -16.12 5.82
C VAL A 92 -0.98 -16.68 5.37
N GLU A 93 -1.23 -17.94 5.73
CA GLU A 93 -2.53 -18.58 5.54
C GLU A 93 -3.53 -18.06 6.58
N SER A 94 -4.71 -17.66 6.13
CA SER A 94 -5.77 -17.09 6.97
C SER A 94 -7.12 -17.65 6.52
N ASP A 95 -8.00 -17.97 7.46
CA ASP A 95 -9.35 -18.45 7.15
C ASP A 95 -10.29 -17.37 6.61
N VAL A 96 -9.94 -16.09 6.78
CA VAL A 96 -10.70 -14.97 6.22
C VAL A 96 -10.36 -14.83 4.74
N PRO A 97 -11.34 -14.74 3.82
CA PRO A 97 -11.06 -14.45 2.42
C PRO A 97 -10.77 -12.96 2.18
N LEU A 98 -9.77 -12.68 1.35
CA LEU A 98 -9.37 -11.33 0.97
C LEU A 98 -10.48 -10.70 0.12
N GLY A 99 -11.15 -9.67 0.64
CA GLY A 99 -12.32 -9.04 0.00
C GLY A 99 -13.64 -9.16 0.76
N SER A 100 -13.66 -9.73 1.97
CA SER A 100 -14.81 -9.58 2.87
C SER A 100 -15.06 -8.09 3.17
N PRO A 101 -16.31 -7.63 3.32
CA PRO A 101 -16.67 -6.20 3.47
C PRO A 101 -16.06 -5.53 4.71
N THR A 102 -15.48 -6.31 5.61
CA THR A 102 -14.78 -5.84 6.80
C THR A 102 -13.33 -5.41 6.51
N SER A 103 -12.69 -5.95 5.46
CA SER A 103 -11.25 -5.76 5.25
C SER A 103 -10.88 -4.46 4.52
N CYS A 104 -11.76 -3.93 3.68
CA CYS A 104 -11.47 -2.74 2.88
C CYS A 104 -12.65 -1.77 2.94
N ALA A 105 -13.29 -1.62 4.11
CA ALA A 105 -14.47 -0.78 4.26
C ALA A 105 -14.15 0.65 3.80
N GLU A 106 -14.55 0.93 2.56
CA GLU A 106 -15.01 2.23 2.13
C GLU A 106 -16.07 2.65 3.15
N GLU A 107 -15.72 3.52 4.09
CA GLU A 107 -16.72 4.35 4.73
C GLU A 107 -17.34 5.19 3.62
N ALA A 108 -18.38 4.63 3.00
CA ALA A 108 -19.39 5.40 2.32
C ALA A 108 -19.90 6.40 3.35
N ILE A 109 -19.39 7.63 3.25
CA ILE A 109 -19.87 8.83 3.94
C ILE A 109 -21.35 8.95 3.58
N THR A 110 -22.20 8.29 4.36
CA THR A 110 -23.63 8.45 4.26
C THR A 110 -23.89 9.82 4.86
N PRO A 111 -24.36 10.82 4.10
CA PRO A 111 -24.59 12.14 4.66
C PRO A 111 -25.58 12.02 5.82
N PRO A 112 -25.35 12.69 6.97
CA PRO A 112 -26.20 12.56 8.13
C PRO A 112 -27.62 13.01 7.76
N ALA A 113 -28.59 12.10 7.94
CA ALA A 113 -30.00 12.38 7.74
C ALA A 113 -30.40 13.63 8.53
N LYS A 114 -30.83 14.68 7.83
CA LYS A 114 -31.41 15.88 8.45
C LYS A 114 -32.60 15.44 9.31
N ARG A 115 -32.47 15.60 10.63
CA ARG A 115 -33.62 15.49 11.55
C ARG A 115 -34.65 16.52 11.12
N ALA A 116 -35.79 16.06 10.61
CA ALA A 116 -36.97 16.90 10.47
C ALA A 116 -37.40 17.34 11.87
N LYS A 117 -37.38 18.65 12.13
CA LYS A 117 -38.07 19.23 13.28
C LYS A 117 -39.57 19.04 13.05
N ALA A 118 -40.19 18.20 13.87
CA ALA A 118 -41.61 18.30 14.15
C ALA A 118 -41.78 19.47 15.13
N GLU A 119 -42.47 20.51 14.70
CA GLU A 119 -42.95 21.59 15.57
C GLU A 119 -44.47 21.41 15.82
N PRO A 120 -44.97 21.94 16.96
CA PRO A 120 -46.16 21.45 17.66
C PRO A 120 -47.51 21.86 17.07
#